data_AF-A0A0P4VJB0-F1
#
_entry.id   AF-A0A0P4VJB0-F1
#
_cell.length_a   1.000
_cell.length_b   1.000
_cell.length_c   1.000
_cell.angle_alpha   90.00
_cell.angle_beta   90.00
_cell.angle_gamma   90.00
#
_symmetry.space_group_name_H-M   'P 1'
#
loop_
_entity.id
_entity.type
_entity.pdbx_description
1 polymer ?
#
loop_
_entity_poly.entity_id
_entity_poly.type
_entity_poly.pdbx_seq_one_letter_code
_entity_poly.pdbx_strand_id
1 'polypeptide(L)'
;VFVQKCCEDYEIMVDNKCTFTNETNQESWTPVFQGVGAHVPKYRLVTGIPVCVMTQQWPIYHNSTDRLVMLADGTLRHYTLQEADISDEDLSDENNLSNDYKQGFYCRDKKVDSRSGQVLDVAIVCVPKVGGGWHDADWRMRKLLDPTLHFICIVAYLTVSIVHFVLPQLRDMVGNIMTTVCICLAVSQAADIVSIFTELHSPMSFITADIVMFVSLLAAFLWLSSLGFYIWKTFRSRNVFLRITDGRKYCYYSYGVWSLTIVISIIAIFAHFILDIPATKAASEPSAQGTAIGWLGIAMFFLPIGFTILLNTYFCLSTLQIMSNMASCGRIHHKLKYLCWGANKCP
;
A
#
# COMPACT_ATOMS: atom_id res chain seq x y z
N VAL A 1 -22.13 9.13 -25.16
CA VAL A 1 -20.76 8.61 -24.87
C VAL A 1 -19.84 9.79 -24.59
N PHE A 2 -18.97 9.72 -23.59
CA PHE A 2 -17.98 10.76 -23.35
C PHE A 2 -16.70 10.41 -24.07
N VAL A 3 -16.12 11.37 -24.79
CA VAL A 3 -14.89 11.22 -25.55
C VAL A 3 -13.92 12.30 -25.12
N GLN A 4 -12.67 11.94 -24.85
CA GLN A 4 -11.68 12.87 -24.32
C GLN A 4 -10.81 13.48 -25.42
N LYS A 5 -10.87 14.80 -25.52
CA LYS A 5 -10.08 15.61 -26.46
C LYS A 5 -9.04 16.40 -25.68
N CYS A 6 -7.81 16.50 -26.20
CA CYS A 6 -6.75 17.17 -25.45
C CYS A 6 -6.96 18.70 -25.38
N CYS A 7 -7.28 19.33 -26.50
CA CYS A 7 -7.57 20.76 -26.60
C CYS A 7 -9.08 21.06 -26.64
N GLU A 8 -9.47 22.33 -26.56
CA GLU A 8 -10.87 22.76 -26.62
C GLU A 8 -11.54 22.40 -27.96
N ASP A 9 -12.89 22.45 -28.00
CA ASP A 9 -13.69 22.01 -29.16
C ASP A 9 -13.23 22.62 -30.51
N TYR A 10 -12.76 23.86 -30.51
CA TYR A 10 -12.31 24.60 -31.69
C TYR A 10 -10.78 24.75 -31.79
N GLU A 11 -10.05 24.05 -30.95
CA GLU A 11 -8.59 24.06 -30.92
C GLU A 11 -8.01 22.72 -31.38
N ILE A 12 -6.78 22.77 -31.88
CA ILE A 12 -5.95 21.60 -32.20
C ILE A 12 -4.54 21.84 -31.66
N MET A 13 -3.73 20.79 -31.62
CA MET A 13 -2.39 20.86 -31.07
C MET A 13 -1.37 21.29 -32.13
N VAL A 14 -0.66 22.39 -31.91
CA VAL A 14 0.47 22.85 -32.75
C VAL A 14 1.72 22.92 -31.88
N ASP A 15 2.76 22.16 -32.24
CA ASP A 15 4.02 22.09 -31.47
C ASP A 15 3.84 21.86 -29.94
N ASN A 16 2.83 21.05 -29.55
CA ASN A 16 2.40 20.78 -28.16
C ASN A 16 1.65 21.93 -27.45
N LYS A 17 1.15 22.94 -28.17
CA LYS A 17 0.26 23.97 -27.64
C LYS A 17 -1.10 23.89 -28.30
N CYS A 18 -2.17 24.18 -27.56
CA CYS A 18 -3.49 24.29 -28.14
C CYS A 18 -3.63 25.64 -28.85
N THR A 19 -4.04 25.60 -30.11
CA THR A 19 -4.24 26.77 -30.98
C THR A 19 -5.56 26.65 -31.71
N PHE A 20 -6.20 27.78 -31.99
CA PHE A 20 -7.48 27.78 -32.70
C PHE A 20 -7.36 27.25 -34.12
N THR A 21 -8.32 26.41 -34.51
CA THR A 21 -8.44 25.83 -35.87
C THR A 21 -8.44 26.89 -36.96
N ASN A 22 -9.06 28.05 -36.72
CA ASN A 22 -9.09 29.19 -37.64
C ASN A 22 -7.70 29.73 -38.01
N GLU A 23 -6.70 29.62 -37.12
CA GLU A 23 -5.33 30.08 -37.38
C GLU A 23 -4.54 29.06 -38.22
N THR A 24 -4.97 27.80 -38.23
CA THR A 24 -4.27 26.67 -38.85
C THR A 24 -4.87 26.20 -40.17
N ASN A 25 -6.03 26.73 -40.59
CA ASN A 25 -6.81 26.27 -41.76
C ASN A 25 -7.14 24.76 -41.74
N GLN A 26 -7.23 24.15 -40.54
CA GLN A 26 -7.54 22.74 -40.38
C GLN A 26 -8.91 22.52 -39.74
N GLU A 27 -9.55 21.42 -40.10
CA GLU A 27 -10.81 20.99 -39.48
C GLU A 27 -10.59 20.50 -38.05
N SER A 28 -11.54 20.83 -37.18
CA SER A 28 -11.55 20.33 -35.81
C SER A 28 -11.52 18.80 -35.79
N TRP A 29 -10.87 18.25 -34.77
CA TRP A 29 -10.81 16.81 -34.56
C TRP A 29 -12.20 16.25 -34.20
N THR A 30 -12.55 15.13 -34.82
CA THR A 30 -13.78 14.39 -34.56
C THR A 30 -13.47 12.91 -34.32
N PRO A 31 -14.15 12.25 -33.37
CA PRO A 31 -13.91 10.85 -33.09
C PRO A 31 -14.46 9.93 -34.18
N VAL A 32 -13.68 8.92 -34.55
CA VAL A 32 -14.09 7.84 -35.44
C VAL A 32 -14.17 6.54 -34.62
N PHE A 33 -15.36 5.94 -34.57
CA PHE A 33 -15.64 4.73 -33.80
C PHE A 33 -15.52 3.47 -34.68
N GLN A 34 -14.81 2.45 -34.23
CA GLN A 34 -14.66 1.17 -34.95
C GLN A 34 -15.85 0.24 -34.70
N GLY A 35 -16.22 -0.55 -35.72
CA GLY A 35 -17.25 -1.60 -35.60
C GLY A 35 -18.68 -1.10 -35.55
N VAL A 36 -18.90 0.20 -35.81
CA VAL A 36 -20.23 0.80 -35.84
C VAL A 36 -20.64 0.96 -37.31
N GLY A 37 -21.71 0.26 -37.73
CA GLY A 37 -22.37 0.50 -39.00
C GLY A 37 -23.08 1.87 -39.03
N ALA A 38 -24.23 1.98 -39.71
CA ALA A 38 -24.96 3.22 -39.96
C ALA A 38 -25.47 4.03 -38.72
N HIS A 39 -25.08 3.68 -37.48
CA HIS A 39 -25.56 4.33 -36.26
C HIS A 39 -24.43 4.81 -35.34
N VAL A 40 -23.82 5.95 -35.69
CA VAL A 40 -22.77 6.59 -34.89
C VAL A 40 -23.34 7.00 -33.51
N PRO A 41 -22.70 6.59 -32.40
CA PRO A 41 -23.19 6.93 -31.07
C PRO A 41 -23.13 8.44 -30.83
N LYS A 42 -24.18 8.99 -30.21
CA LYS A 42 -24.17 10.40 -29.79
C LYS A 42 -23.09 10.60 -28.73
N TYR A 43 -22.14 11.48 -28.99
CA TYR A 43 -21.01 11.75 -28.12
C TYR A 43 -21.02 13.18 -27.56
N ARG A 44 -20.29 13.38 -26.46
CA ARG A 44 -19.96 14.68 -25.88
C ARG A 44 -18.47 14.71 -25.61
N LEU A 45 -17.81 15.77 -26.06
CA LEU A 45 -16.39 15.99 -25.82
C LEU A 45 -16.16 16.43 -24.38
N VAL A 46 -15.12 15.87 -23.76
CA VAL A 46 -14.58 16.28 -22.47
C VAL A 46 -13.15 16.73 -22.76
N THR A 47 -12.88 18.01 -22.56
CA THR A 47 -11.61 18.64 -22.93
C THR A 47 -10.60 18.56 -21.77
N GLY A 48 -9.31 18.48 -22.11
CA GLY A 48 -8.22 18.53 -21.15
C GLY A 48 -7.22 17.38 -21.27
N ILE A 49 -6.00 17.66 -20.83
CA ILE A 49 -4.91 16.67 -20.75
C ILE A 49 -5.14 15.78 -19.51
N PRO A 50 -5.02 14.44 -19.61
CA PRO A 50 -5.24 13.55 -18.49
C PRO A 50 -4.22 13.80 -17.37
N VAL A 51 -4.69 13.93 -16.13
CA VAL A 51 -3.84 14.12 -14.95
C VAL A 51 -3.34 12.75 -14.47
N CYS A 52 -2.16 12.37 -14.92
CA CYS A 52 -1.50 11.12 -14.54
C CYS A 52 -0.76 11.30 -13.20
N VAL A 53 -1.38 10.91 -12.08
CA VAL A 53 -0.81 11.15 -10.73
C VAL A 53 0.38 10.22 -10.44
N MET A 54 0.21 8.91 -10.66
CA MET A 54 1.23 7.87 -10.37
C MET A 54 1.86 7.28 -11.64
N THR A 55 1.28 7.62 -12.79
CA THR A 55 1.66 7.23 -14.14
C THR A 55 2.33 8.43 -14.83
N GLN A 56 3.06 8.19 -15.91
CA GLN A 56 3.58 9.27 -16.73
C GLN A 56 2.65 9.50 -17.93
N GLN A 57 2.51 10.77 -18.33
CA GLN A 57 1.92 11.10 -19.61
C GLN A 57 2.86 10.64 -20.72
N TRP A 58 2.33 9.89 -21.67
CA TRP A 58 3.07 9.44 -22.83
C TRP A 58 2.29 9.71 -24.11
N PRO A 59 2.87 10.44 -25.08
CA PRO A 59 2.24 10.66 -26.37
C PRO A 59 2.42 9.42 -27.25
N ILE A 60 1.31 8.87 -27.75
CA ILE A 60 1.26 7.80 -28.75
C ILE A 60 0.76 8.41 -30.05
N TYR A 61 1.50 8.17 -31.13
CA TYR A 61 1.17 8.65 -32.46
C TYR A 61 0.52 7.53 -33.26
N HIS A 62 -0.60 7.81 -33.93
CA HIS A 62 -1.21 6.85 -34.84
C HIS A 62 -0.32 6.70 -36.08
N ASN A 63 0.28 5.52 -36.26
CA ASN A 63 1.20 5.22 -37.36
C ASN A 63 1.12 3.72 -37.77
N SER A 64 2.09 3.23 -38.53
CA SER A 64 2.11 1.84 -38.98
C SER A 64 2.31 0.81 -37.85
N THR A 65 2.99 1.16 -36.76
CA THR A 65 3.28 0.27 -35.61
C THR A 65 2.28 0.43 -34.47
N ASP A 66 1.70 1.62 -34.33
CA ASP A 66 0.82 2.01 -33.22
C ASP A 66 -0.53 2.45 -33.79
N ARG A 67 -1.55 1.61 -33.61
CA ARG A 67 -2.91 1.90 -34.06
C ARG A 67 -3.80 2.32 -32.91
N LEU A 68 -4.39 3.50 -33.04
CA LEU A 68 -5.30 4.08 -32.06
C LEU A 68 -6.74 3.97 -32.54
N VAL A 69 -7.55 3.20 -31.82
CA VAL A 69 -8.93 2.91 -32.19
C VAL A 69 -9.88 3.27 -31.06
N MET A 70 -11.03 3.87 -31.40
CA MET A 70 -12.05 4.22 -30.43
C MET A 70 -13.21 3.22 -30.46
N LEU A 71 -13.55 2.69 -29.30
CA LEU A 71 -14.67 1.77 -29.11
C LEU A 71 -15.97 2.55 -28.89
N ALA A 72 -17.11 1.93 -29.20
CA ALA A 72 -18.44 2.56 -29.11
C ALA A 72 -18.83 3.03 -27.69
N ASP A 73 -18.16 2.53 -26.66
CA ASP A 73 -18.32 2.92 -25.25
C ASP A 73 -17.48 4.17 -24.86
N GLY A 74 -16.64 4.67 -25.78
CA GLY A 74 -15.72 5.78 -25.56
C GLY A 74 -14.38 5.38 -24.94
N THR A 75 -14.06 4.09 -24.92
CA THR A 75 -12.72 3.59 -24.55
C THR A 75 -11.76 3.75 -25.73
N LEU A 76 -10.53 4.18 -25.45
CA LEU A 76 -9.45 4.23 -26.45
C LEU A 76 -8.64 2.95 -26.37
N ARG A 77 -8.61 2.18 -27.45
CA ARG A 77 -7.79 0.99 -27.61
C ARG A 77 -6.54 1.31 -28.42
N HIS A 78 -5.39 0.92 -27.90
CA HIS A 78 -4.09 1.02 -28.58
C HIS A 78 -3.60 -0.37 -28.94
N TYR A 79 -3.39 -0.63 -30.23
CA TYR A 79 -2.74 -1.85 -30.72
C TYR A 79 -1.27 -1.56 -31.02
N THR A 80 -0.38 -2.42 -30.53
CA THR A 80 1.03 -2.44 -30.92
C THR A 80 1.25 -3.55 -31.94
N LEU A 81 1.50 -3.18 -33.18
CA LEU A 81 1.69 -4.09 -34.31
C LEU A 81 3.17 -4.40 -34.51
N GLN A 82 3.48 -5.69 -34.69
CA GLN A 82 4.83 -6.14 -35.00
C GLN A 82 5.12 -6.11 -36.51
N GLU A 83 4.07 -6.12 -37.34
CA GLU A 83 4.13 -6.03 -38.80
C GLU A 83 3.25 -4.89 -39.32
N ALA A 84 3.77 -4.10 -40.27
CA ALA A 84 3.20 -2.81 -40.66
C ALA A 84 2.00 -2.87 -41.63
N ASP A 85 1.68 -4.05 -42.17
CA ASP A 85 0.78 -4.22 -43.34
C ASP A 85 -0.67 -4.66 -42.98
N ILE A 86 -1.05 -4.64 -41.71
CA ILE A 86 -2.40 -5.04 -41.27
C ILE A 86 -3.36 -3.86 -41.41
N SER A 87 -4.55 -4.10 -42.00
CA SER A 87 -5.61 -3.12 -42.17
C SER A 87 -6.35 -2.85 -40.85
N ASP A 88 -6.92 -1.64 -40.68
CA ASP A 88 -7.62 -1.24 -39.46
C ASP A 88 -8.91 -2.06 -39.21
N GLU A 89 -9.45 -2.69 -40.25
CA GLU A 89 -10.64 -3.54 -40.19
C GLU A 89 -10.33 -4.97 -39.75
N ASP A 90 -9.08 -5.43 -39.94
CA ASP A 90 -8.60 -6.77 -39.58
C ASP A 90 -7.95 -6.84 -38.19
N LEU A 91 -7.98 -5.73 -37.43
CA LEU A 91 -7.44 -5.67 -36.07
C LEU A 91 -8.29 -6.52 -35.11
N SER A 92 -7.72 -7.64 -34.65
CA SER A 92 -8.31 -8.51 -33.63
C SER A 92 -7.47 -8.59 -32.36
N ASP A 93 -8.14 -8.71 -31.21
CA ASP A 93 -7.50 -8.92 -29.90
C ASP A 93 -6.81 -10.29 -29.78
N GLU A 94 -7.08 -11.23 -30.70
CA GLU A 94 -6.49 -12.57 -30.69
C GLU A 94 -5.04 -12.60 -31.24
N ASN A 95 -4.70 -11.66 -32.13
CA ASN A 95 -3.43 -11.67 -32.85
C ASN A 95 -2.46 -10.56 -32.42
N ASN A 96 -2.96 -9.47 -31.83
CA ASN A 96 -2.17 -8.28 -31.54
C ASN A 96 -2.26 -7.86 -30.08
N LEU A 97 -1.16 -7.34 -29.53
CA LEU A 97 -1.15 -6.80 -28.18
C LEU A 97 -1.96 -5.50 -28.14
N SER A 98 -3.08 -5.50 -27.41
CA SER A 98 -3.97 -4.35 -27.25
C SER A 98 -3.99 -3.87 -25.79
N ASN A 99 -4.02 -2.55 -25.61
CA ASN A 99 -4.17 -1.89 -24.32
C ASN A 99 -5.37 -0.94 -24.35
N ASP A 100 -6.26 -1.06 -23.36
CA ASP A 100 -7.48 -0.28 -23.26
C ASP A 100 -7.36 0.84 -22.22
N TYR A 101 -7.50 2.07 -22.67
CA TYR A 101 -7.51 3.27 -21.86
C TYR A 101 -8.94 3.77 -21.64
N LYS A 102 -9.39 3.69 -20.38
CA LYS A 102 -10.70 4.18 -19.96
C LYS A 102 -10.74 5.71 -19.96
N GLN A 103 -11.97 6.23 -19.95
CA GLN A 103 -12.24 7.65 -19.75
C GLN A 103 -11.50 8.17 -18.49
N GLY A 104 -10.70 9.22 -18.65
CA GLY A 104 -9.94 9.94 -17.62
C GLY A 104 -8.44 9.73 -17.76
N PHE A 105 -8.04 8.69 -18.49
CA PHE A 105 -6.65 8.25 -18.62
C PHE A 105 -6.06 8.49 -20.01
N TYR A 106 -6.83 9.10 -20.92
CA TYR A 106 -6.36 9.45 -22.25
C TYR A 106 -7.00 10.75 -22.73
N CYS A 107 -6.33 11.45 -23.63
CA CYS A 107 -6.97 12.42 -24.52
C CYS A 107 -6.44 12.19 -25.94
N ARG A 108 -7.26 12.41 -26.97
CA ARG A 108 -6.87 12.27 -28.38
C ARG A 108 -7.12 13.57 -29.14
N ASP A 109 -6.22 13.93 -30.03
CA ASP A 109 -6.33 15.15 -30.82
C ASP A 109 -5.49 15.08 -32.11
N LYS A 110 -5.71 16.04 -33.02
CA LYS A 110 -4.78 16.27 -34.14
C LYS A 110 -3.61 17.11 -33.66
N LYS A 111 -2.42 16.73 -34.13
CA LYS A 111 -1.19 17.48 -33.95
C LYS A 111 -0.63 17.90 -35.29
N VAL A 112 -0.36 19.20 -35.44
CA VAL A 112 0.31 19.77 -36.59
C VAL A 112 1.73 20.14 -36.17
N ASP A 113 2.71 19.66 -36.91
CA ASP A 113 4.09 20.11 -36.76
C ASP A 113 4.30 21.37 -37.61
N SER A 114 4.64 22.50 -36.97
CA SER A 114 4.82 23.78 -37.68
C SER A 114 5.96 23.75 -38.70
N ARG A 115 6.92 22.82 -38.54
CA ARG A 115 8.11 22.74 -39.41
C ARG A 115 7.85 21.96 -40.69
N SER A 116 7.11 20.87 -40.59
CA SER A 116 6.81 19.99 -41.73
C SER A 116 5.42 20.25 -42.33
N GLY A 117 4.53 20.93 -41.60
CA GLY A 117 3.12 21.06 -41.95
C GLY A 117 2.35 19.74 -41.89
N GLN A 118 2.97 18.67 -41.37
CA GLN A 118 2.36 17.35 -41.32
C GLN A 118 1.31 17.27 -40.22
N VAL A 119 0.17 16.67 -40.55
CA VAL A 119 -0.92 16.40 -39.60
C VAL A 119 -0.78 14.96 -39.11
N LEU A 120 -0.65 14.81 -37.79
CA LEU A 120 -0.53 13.55 -37.09
C LEU A 120 -1.72 13.40 -36.16
N ASP A 121 -2.26 12.19 -36.02
CA ASP A 121 -3.24 11.88 -34.99
C ASP A 121 -2.49 11.37 -33.75
N VAL A 122 -2.70 12.00 -32.61
CA VAL A 122 -1.96 11.73 -31.38
C VAL A 122 -2.92 11.51 -30.22
N ALA A 123 -2.61 10.55 -29.36
CA ALA A 123 -3.24 10.40 -28.06
C ALA A 123 -2.21 10.57 -26.95
N ILE A 124 -2.52 11.37 -25.94
CA ILE A 124 -1.76 11.42 -24.69
C ILE A 124 -2.43 10.44 -23.74
N VAL A 125 -1.70 9.43 -23.31
CA VAL A 125 -2.20 8.40 -22.39
C VAL A 125 -1.41 8.39 -21.10
N CYS A 126 -2.04 7.91 -20.03
CA CYS A 126 -1.35 7.61 -18.79
C CYS A 126 -0.76 6.19 -18.86
N VAL A 127 0.57 6.09 -18.90
CA VAL A 127 1.29 4.81 -18.86
C VAL A 127 2.03 4.65 -17.52
N PRO A 128 2.21 3.41 -17.02
CA PRO A 128 3.08 3.17 -15.88
C PRO A 128 4.43 3.84 -16.12
N LYS A 129 4.96 4.52 -15.10
CA LYS A 129 6.22 5.23 -15.17
C LYS A 129 7.33 4.19 -15.39
N VAL A 130 7.74 4.00 -16.64
CA VAL A 130 8.87 3.13 -16.97
C VAL A 130 10.10 3.89 -16.53
N GLY A 131 10.60 3.57 -15.33
CA GLY A 131 11.75 4.27 -14.73
C GLY A 131 12.89 4.37 -15.74
N GLY A 132 13.46 5.56 -15.87
CA GLY A 132 14.66 5.77 -16.66
C GLY A 132 15.73 4.81 -16.16
N GLY A 133 16.30 4.04 -17.09
CA GLY A 133 17.03 2.81 -16.78
C GLY A 133 18.03 2.93 -15.63
N TRP A 134 18.03 1.96 -14.72
CA TRP A 134 19.01 1.61 -13.66
C TRP A 134 19.60 2.70 -12.73
N HIS A 135 19.61 3.97 -13.12
CA HIS A 135 20.21 5.10 -12.41
C HIS A 135 19.21 5.92 -11.59
N ASP A 136 17.90 5.78 -11.83
CA ASP A 136 16.89 6.45 -11.03
C ASP A 136 16.89 5.91 -9.58
N ALA A 137 17.03 6.83 -8.62
CA ALA A 137 17.07 6.51 -7.19
C ALA A 137 15.74 5.90 -6.71
N ASP A 138 14.61 6.36 -7.25
CA ASP A 138 13.27 5.89 -6.87
C ASP A 138 13.04 4.43 -7.26
N TRP A 139 13.53 4.02 -8.44
CA TRP A 139 13.49 2.62 -8.87
C TRP A 139 14.32 1.73 -7.95
N ARG A 140 15.55 2.16 -7.61
CA ARG A 140 16.44 1.40 -6.73
C ARG A 140 15.88 1.29 -5.31
N MET A 141 15.27 2.35 -4.79
CA MET A 141 14.65 2.30 -3.47
C MET A 141 13.49 1.31 -3.44
N ARG A 142 12.55 1.40 -4.37
CA ARG A 142 11.33 0.57 -4.35
C ARG A 142 11.55 -0.88 -4.78
N LYS A 143 12.44 -1.14 -5.73
CA LYS A 143 12.64 -2.50 -6.29
C LYS A 143 13.81 -3.26 -5.70
N LEU A 144 14.80 -2.59 -5.11
CA LEU A 144 16.00 -3.24 -4.60
C LEU A 144 16.16 -3.05 -3.09
N LEU A 145 16.09 -1.81 -2.59
CA LEU A 145 16.32 -1.55 -1.17
C LEU A 145 15.17 -2.09 -0.30
N ASP A 146 13.93 -1.82 -0.69
CA ASP A 146 12.76 -2.21 0.11
C ASP A 146 12.68 -3.73 0.30
N PRO A 147 12.69 -4.57 -0.77
CA PRO A 147 12.56 -6.02 -0.60
C PRO A 147 13.76 -6.63 0.13
N THR A 148 14.96 -6.06 -0.03
CA THR A 148 16.16 -6.56 0.69
C THR A 148 16.09 -6.26 2.18
N LEU A 149 15.61 -5.08 2.58
CA LEU A 149 15.37 -4.75 3.99
C LEU A 149 14.29 -5.64 4.60
N HIS A 150 13.17 -5.84 3.91
CA HIS A 150 12.12 -6.77 4.37
C HIS A 150 12.66 -8.19 4.56
N PHE A 151 13.47 -8.68 3.62
CA PHE A 151 14.10 -10.00 3.73
C PHE A 151 15.04 -10.10 4.94
N ILE A 152 15.90 -9.09 5.16
CA ILE A 152 16.79 -9.04 6.33
C ILE A 152 15.97 -9.06 7.64
N CYS A 153 14.88 -8.29 7.70
CA CYS A 153 13.98 -8.26 8.84
C CYS A 153 13.35 -9.63 9.11
N ILE A 154 12.88 -10.33 8.07
CA ILE A 154 12.32 -11.69 8.19
C ILE A 154 13.37 -12.64 8.79
N VAL A 155 14.59 -12.64 8.26
CA VAL A 155 15.68 -13.49 8.77
C VAL A 155 15.97 -13.17 10.24
N ALA A 156 16.00 -11.90 10.63
CA ALA A 156 16.21 -11.49 12.01
C ALA A 156 15.08 -11.96 12.94
N TYR A 157 13.81 -11.76 12.57
CA TYR A 157 12.66 -12.20 13.37
C TYR A 157 12.58 -13.72 13.51
N LEU A 158 12.89 -14.46 12.44
CA LEU A 158 12.95 -15.92 12.49
C LEU A 158 14.09 -16.41 13.38
N THR A 159 15.26 -15.78 13.32
CA THR A 159 16.39 -16.10 14.21
C THR A 159 15.99 -15.92 15.67
N VAL A 160 15.38 -14.78 16.03
CA VAL A 160 14.90 -14.53 17.39
C VAL A 160 13.85 -15.57 17.82
N SER A 161 12.94 -15.93 16.92
CA SER A 161 11.91 -16.95 17.18
C SER A 161 12.51 -18.33 17.44
N ILE A 162 13.47 -18.76 16.62
CA ILE A 162 14.17 -20.03 16.76
C ILE A 162 14.96 -20.08 18.07
N VAL A 163 15.68 -19.02 18.41
CA VAL A 163 16.49 -18.94 19.65
C VAL A 163 15.61 -19.11 20.89
N HIS A 164 14.47 -18.41 20.96
CA HIS A 164 13.53 -18.53 22.08
C HIS A 164 12.83 -19.89 22.13
N PHE A 165 12.66 -20.55 20.98
CA PHE A 165 12.07 -21.89 20.91
C PHE A 165 13.04 -22.99 21.33
N VAL A 166 14.30 -22.91 20.90
CA VAL A 166 15.33 -23.94 21.11
C VAL A 166 15.92 -23.89 22.52
N LEU A 167 16.08 -22.70 23.12
CA LEU A 167 16.65 -22.57 24.46
C LEU A 167 15.57 -22.78 25.53
N PRO A 168 15.55 -23.94 26.22
CA PRO A 168 14.50 -24.24 27.21
C PRO A 168 14.53 -23.31 28.42
N GLN A 169 15.66 -22.62 28.67
CA GLN A 169 15.80 -21.62 29.72
C GLN A 169 15.08 -20.29 29.41
N LEU A 170 14.84 -20.00 28.13
CA LEU A 170 14.14 -18.78 27.66
C LEU A 170 12.66 -19.03 27.34
N ARG A 171 12.22 -20.29 27.35
CA ARG A 171 10.84 -20.71 27.13
C ARG A 171 9.94 -20.48 28.35
N ASP A 172 9.97 -19.25 28.86
CA ASP A 172 9.02 -18.71 29.84
C ASP A 172 7.81 -18.12 29.08
N MET A 173 6.73 -17.76 29.76
CA MET A 173 5.58 -17.07 29.17
C MET A 173 5.99 -15.87 28.30
N VAL A 174 6.94 -15.08 28.78
CA VAL A 174 7.48 -13.92 28.06
C VAL A 174 8.13 -14.36 26.75
N GLY A 175 8.89 -15.46 26.76
CA GLY A 175 9.51 -16.04 25.57
C GLY A 175 8.46 -16.46 24.54
N ASN A 176 7.37 -17.12 24.96
CA ASN A 176 6.28 -17.50 24.06
C ASN A 176 5.61 -16.28 23.43
N ILE A 177 5.33 -15.22 24.20
CA ILE A 177 4.78 -13.98 23.65
C ILE A 177 5.75 -13.30 22.68
N MET A 178 7.05 -13.28 22.99
CA MET A 178 8.05 -12.72 22.09
C MET A 178 8.15 -13.51 20.78
N THR A 179 8.05 -14.85 20.83
CA THR A 179 8.01 -15.68 19.61
C THR A 179 6.78 -15.39 18.75
N THR A 180 5.59 -15.24 19.35
CA THR A 180 4.39 -14.93 18.57
C THR A 180 4.46 -13.55 17.93
N VAL A 181 4.97 -12.54 18.65
CA VAL A 181 5.22 -11.20 18.08
C VAL A 181 6.16 -11.29 16.88
N CYS A 182 7.29 -11.99 17.01
CA CYS A 182 8.27 -12.12 15.93
C CYS A 182 7.70 -12.88 14.71
N ILE A 183 6.91 -13.93 14.92
CA ILE A 183 6.24 -14.65 13.84
C ILE A 183 5.21 -13.75 13.14
N CYS A 184 4.38 -13.02 13.89
CA CYS A 184 3.42 -12.07 13.32
C CYS A 184 4.11 -10.98 12.49
N LEU A 185 5.23 -10.43 12.98
CA LEU A 185 6.03 -9.46 12.21
C LEU A 185 6.63 -10.10 10.96
N ALA A 186 7.18 -11.32 11.04
CA ALA A 186 7.71 -12.02 9.87
C ALA A 186 6.64 -12.28 8.80
N VAL A 187 5.42 -12.68 9.20
CA VAL A 187 4.29 -12.85 8.27
C VAL A 187 3.87 -11.53 7.65
N SER A 188 3.85 -10.44 8.43
CA SER A 188 3.56 -9.10 7.93
C SER A 188 4.57 -8.67 6.85
N GLN A 189 5.87 -8.83 7.11
CA GLN A 189 6.92 -8.53 6.12
C GLN A 189 6.85 -9.42 4.88
N ALA A 190 6.52 -10.70 5.03
CA ALA A 190 6.37 -11.61 3.91
C ALA A 190 5.16 -11.25 3.02
N ALA A 191 4.04 -10.85 3.64
CA ALA A 191 2.85 -10.40 2.92
C ALA A 191 3.10 -9.11 2.16
N ASP A 192 3.87 -8.18 2.72
CA ASP A 192 4.27 -6.93 2.05
C ASP A 192 5.14 -7.19 0.80
N ILE A 193 6.13 -8.08 0.92
CA ILE A 193 6.93 -8.55 -0.23
C ILE A 193 6.02 -9.13 -1.33
N VAL A 194 5.06 -9.98 -0.94
CA VAL A 194 4.10 -10.56 -1.90
C VAL A 194 3.26 -9.47 -2.55
N SER A 195 2.83 -8.45 -1.81
CA SER A 195 2.07 -7.32 -2.35
C SER A 195 2.85 -6.57 -3.44
N ILE A 196 4.13 -6.26 -3.17
CA ILE A 196 5.04 -5.59 -4.13
C ILE A 196 5.22 -6.39 -5.43
N PHE A 197 5.35 -7.71 -5.36
CA PHE A 197 5.52 -8.55 -6.56
C PHE A 197 4.22 -8.83 -7.31
N THR A 198 3.08 -8.78 -6.62
CA THR A 198 1.78 -9.24 -7.15
C THR A 198 0.96 -8.11 -7.79
N GLU A 199 1.39 -6.85 -7.64
CA GLU A 199 0.77 -5.66 -8.23
C GLU A 199 0.46 -5.82 -9.73
N LEU A 200 1.20 -6.66 -10.45
CA LEU A 200 1.09 -6.85 -11.91
C LEU A 200 0.32 -8.10 -12.35
N HIS A 201 0.04 -9.06 -11.46
CA HIS A 201 -0.38 -10.41 -11.88
C HIS A 201 -1.86 -10.73 -11.61
N SER A 202 -2.44 -10.27 -10.50
CA SER A 202 -3.88 -10.42 -10.26
C SER A 202 -4.44 -9.48 -9.17
N PRO A 203 -5.61 -8.83 -9.39
CA PRO A 203 -6.21 -7.89 -8.43
C PRO A 203 -6.58 -8.50 -7.06
N MET A 204 -7.02 -9.76 -7.03
CA MET A 204 -7.53 -10.39 -5.81
C MET A 204 -6.42 -10.80 -4.83
N SER A 205 -5.26 -11.21 -5.35
CA SER A 205 -4.11 -11.59 -4.54
C SER A 205 -3.43 -10.38 -3.92
N PHE A 206 -3.44 -9.24 -4.61
CA PHE A 206 -2.95 -7.96 -4.08
C PHE A 206 -3.75 -7.51 -2.84
N ILE A 207 -5.08 -7.47 -2.94
CA ILE A 207 -5.96 -7.12 -1.79
C ILE A 207 -5.76 -8.09 -0.62
N THR A 208 -5.64 -9.39 -0.91
CA THR A 208 -5.48 -10.41 0.14
C THR A 208 -4.15 -10.27 0.88
N ALA A 209 -3.07 -9.98 0.15
CA ALA A 209 -1.74 -9.76 0.74
C ALA A 209 -1.75 -8.55 1.71
N ASP A 210 -2.36 -7.44 1.30
CA ASP A 210 -2.49 -6.25 2.15
C ASP A 210 -3.27 -6.53 3.44
N ILE A 211 -4.40 -7.24 3.34
CA ILE A 211 -5.20 -7.61 4.51
C ILE A 211 -4.36 -8.48 5.47
N VAL A 212 -3.64 -9.48 4.95
CA VAL A 212 -2.79 -10.35 5.78
C VAL A 212 -1.68 -9.54 6.45
N MET A 213 -1.07 -8.60 5.74
CA MET A 213 -0.04 -7.71 6.28
C MET A 213 -0.59 -6.90 7.47
N PHE A 214 -1.72 -6.21 7.30
CA PHE A 214 -2.30 -5.36 8.34
C PHE A 214 -2.81 -6.14 9.55
N VAL A 215 -3.46 -7.28 9.33
CA VAL A 215 -3.94 -8.16 10.43
C VAL A 215 -2.76 -8.69 11.24
N SER A 216 -1.69 -9.12 10.56
CA SER A 216 -0.48 -9.64 11.22
C SER A 216 0.25 -8.54 12.01
N LEU A 217 0.32 -7.32 11.45
CA LEU A 217 0.89 -6.16 12.14
C LEU A 217 0.08 -5.81 13.39
N LEU A 218 -1.24 -5.71 13.28
CA LEU A 218 -2.15 -5.43 14.39
C LEU A 218 -2.00 -6.49 15.52
N ALA A 219 -1.95 -7.77 15.15
CA ALA A 219 -1.74 -8.86 16.08
C ALA A 219 -0.42 -8.68 16.87
N ALA A 220 0.68 -8.33 16.19
CA ALA A 220 1.97 -8.10 16.82
C ALA A 220 1.92 -6.99 17.88
N PHE A 221 1.25 -5.86 17.58
CA PHE A 221 1.10 -4.74 18.51
C PHE A 221 0.20 -5.08 19.70
N LEU A 222 -0.88 -5.84 19.50
CA LEU A 222 -1.74 -6.29 20.58
C LEU A 222 -1.03 -7.29 21.51
N TRP A 223 -0.23 -8.20 20.95
CA TRP A 223 0.65 -9.08 21.73
C TRP A 223 1.69 -8.30 22.53
N LEU A 224 2.29 -7.27 21.93
CA LEU A 224 3.24 -6.39 22.62
C LEU A 224 2.56 -5.62 23.77
N SER A 225 1.32 -5.16 23.57
CA SER A 225 0.48 -4.55 24.62
C SER A 225 0.20 -5.52 25.78
N SER A 226 -0.14 -6.77 25.47
CA SER A 226 -0.32 -7.83 26.47
C SER A 226 0.96 -8.10 27.25
N LEU A 227 2.12 -8.09 26.60
CA LEU A 227 3.42 -8.24 27.26
C LEU A 227 3.71 -7.06 28.20
N GLY A 228 3.49 -5.83 27.75
CA GLY A 228 3.66 -4.62 28.56
C GLY A 228 2.79 -4.65 29.82
N PHE A 229 1.52 -5.04 29.68
CA PHE A 229 0.61 -5.22 30.81
C PHE A 229 1.08 -6.32 31.78
N TYR A 230 1.53 -7.47 31.26
CA TYR A 230 2.05 -8.58 32.07
C TYR A 230 3.25 -8.15 32.91
N ILE A 231 4.23 -7.45 32.31
CA ILE A 231 5.42 -6.95 33.01
C ILE A 231 5.02 -5.92 34.07
N TRP A 232 4.18 -4.95 33.70
CA TRP A 232 3.69 -3.92 34.63
C TRP A 232 2.99 -4.53 35.84
N LYS A 233 2.07 -5.48 35.61
CA LYS A 233 1.36 -6.19 36.68
C LYS A 233 2.31 -6.99 37.57
N THR A 234 3.34 -7.59 37.00
CA THR A 234 4.35 -8.36 37.73
C THR A 234 5.15 -7.48 38.69
N PHE A 235 5.64 -6.32 38.24
CA PHE A 235 6.38 -5.39 39.11
C PHE A 235 5.51 -4.68 40.14
N ARG A 236 4.23 -4.45 39.83
CA ARG A 236 3.29 -3.83 40.76
C ARG A 236 2.84 -4.80 41.86
N SER A 237 2.81 -6.09 41.60
CA SER A 237 2.40 -7.09 42.59
C SER A 237 3.56 -7.46 43.52
N ARG A 238 3.40 -7.26 44.83
CA ARG A 238 4.40 -7.59 45.87
C ARG A 238 4.61 -9.09 46.11
N ASN A 239 3.89 -9.98 45.44
CA ASN A 239 3.93 -11.42 45.70
C ASN A 239 4.92 -12.13 44.76
N VAL A 240 6.14 -12.32 45.28
CA VAL A 240 7.34 -12.87 44.60
C VAL A 240 7.24 -14.35 44.18
N PHE A 241 6.15 -15.09 44.50
CA PHE A 241 6.20 -16.56 44.50
C PHE A 241 5.05 -17.31 43.81
N LEU A 242 4.53 -16.86 42.66
CA LEU A 242 3.65 -17.69 41.82
C LEU A 242 4.13 -17.78 40.37
N ARG A 243 5.40 -18.17 40.20
CA ARG A 243 6.05 -18.53 38.91
C ARG A 243 5.75 -19.98 38.45
N ILE A 244 4.79 -20.68 39.06
CA ILE A 244 4.63 -22.15 38.90
C ILE A 244 3.35 -22.57 38.15
N THR A 245 2.57 -21.64 37.58
CA THR A 245 1.47 -22.01 36.65
C THR A 245 1.43 -21.11 35.42
N ASP A 246 2.38 -21.35 34.52
CA ASP A 246 2.64 -20.44 33.38
C ASP A 246 1.80 -20.76 32.13
N GLY A 247 1.53 -22.05 31.86
CA GLY A 247 0.80 -22.47 30.65
C GLY A 247 -0.68 -22.04 30.60
N ARG A 248 -1.44 -22.17 31.70
CA ARG A 248 -2.87 -21.77 31.72
C ARG A 248 -3.08 -20.27 31.55
N LYS A 249 -2.14 -19.46 32.07
CA LYS A 249 -2.18 -18.01 31.90
C LYS A 249 -1.96 -17.65 30.43
N TYR A 250 -1.03 -18.32 29.74
CA TYR A 250 -0.75 -18.05 28.33
C TYR A 250 -1.97 -18.30 27.46
N CYS A 251 -2.68 -19.41 27.66
CA CYS A 251 -3.91 -19.70 26.92
C CYS A 251 -4.97 -18.61 27.10
N TYR A 252 -5.11 -18.05 28.31
CA TYR A 252 -6.08 -16.97 28.57
C TYR A 252 -5.70 -15.68 27.84
N TYR A 253 -4.43 -15.26 27.91
CA TYR A 253 -3.96 -14.09 27.16
C TYR A 253 -4.06 -14.30 25.65
N SER A 254 -3.70 -15.49 25.18
CA SER A 254 -3.79 -15.87 23.77
C SER A 254 -5.21 -15.75 23.24
N TYR A 255 -6.18 -16.34 23.94
CA TYR A 255 -7.59 -16.25 23.56
C TYR A 255 -8.08 -14.79 23.53
N GLY A 256 -7.72 -13.99 24.53
CA GLY A 256 -8.09 -12.57 24.58
C GLY A 256 -7.51 -11.74 23.44
N VAL A 257 -6.20 -11.88 23.18
CA VAL A 257 -5.50 -11.11 22.13
C VAL A 257 -5.99 -11.51 20.74
N TRP A 258 -6.10 -12.81 20.45
CA TRP A 258 -6.59 -13.29 19.16
C TRP A 258 -8.06 -12.92 18.91
N SER A 259 -8.92 -13.02 19.94
CA SER A 259 -10.31 -12.58 19.84
C SER A 259 -10.41 -11.10 19.49
N LEU A 260 -9.67 -10.23 20.20
CA LEU A 260 -9.64 -8.80 19.91
C LEU A 260 -9.09 -8.50 18.50
N THR A 261 -8.03 -9.21 18.09
CA THR A 261 -7.45 -9.08 16.75
C THR A 261 -8.49 -9.41 15.68
N ILE A 262 -9.21 -10.53 15.81
CA ILE A 262 -10.24 -10.96 14.86
C ILE A 262 -11.38 -9.95 14.79
N VAL A 263 -11.88 -9.48 15.93
CA VAL A 263 -12.98 -8.50 15.98
C VAL A 263 -12.59 -7.20 15.27
N ILE A 264 -11.43 -6.63 15.57
CA ILE A 264 -10.96 -5.39 14.92
C ILE A 264 -10.74 -5.63 13.42
N SER A 265 -10.17 -6.77 13.04
CA SER A 265 -9.92 -7.12 11.64
C SER A 265 -11.21 -7.24 10.83
N ILE A 266 -12.24 -7.90 11.38
CA ILE A 266 -13.57 -8.00 10.74
C ILE A 266 -14.18 -6.62 10.54
N ILE A 267 -14.11 -5.74 11.55
CA ILE A 267 -14.62 -4.37 11.47
C ILE A 267 -13.89 -3.60 10.36
N ALA A 268 -12.56 -3.70 10.29
CA ALA A 268 -11.77 -3.01 9.28
C ALA A 268 -12.04 -3.54 7.85
N ILE A 269 -12.16 -4.85 7.69
CA ILE A 269 -12.53 -5.48 6.40
C ILE A 269 -13.93 -5.04 5.97
N PHE A 270 -14.90 -5.05 6.89
CA PHE A 270 -16.25 -4.57 6.62
C PHE A 270 -16.24 -3.10 6.18
N ALA A 271 -15.48 -2.26 6.87
CA ALA A 271 -15.34 -0.85 6.54
C ALA A 271 -14.74 -0.64 5.14
N HIS A 272 -13.73 -1.42 4.76
CA HIS A 272 -13.14 -1.37 3.42
C HIS A 272 -14.16 -1.73 2.33
N PHE A 273 -14.82 -2.89 2.44
CA PHE A 273 -15.71 -3.37 1.38
C PHE A 273 -17.03 -2.60 1.29
N ILE A 274 -17.58 -2.15 2.42
CA ILE A 274 -18.93 -1.57 2.48
C ILE A 274 -18.91 -0.04 2.42
N LEU A 275 -17.90 0.62 2.97
CA LEU A 275 -17.87 2.09 3.04
C LEU A 275 -16.93 2.69 1.99
N ASP A 276 -15.78 2.06 1.74
CA ASP A 276 -14.73 2.62 0.86
C ASP A 276 -14.99 2.36 -0.64
N ILE A 277 -15.34 1.12 -1.01
CA ILE A 277 -15.61 0.75 -2.41
C ILE A 277 -16.76 1.55 -3.05
N PRO A 278 -17.91 1.78 -2.39
CA PRO A 278 -18.97 2.59 -2.99
C PRO A 278 -18.65 4.09 -2.98
N ALA A 279 -17.91 4.60 -1.99
CA ALA A 279 -17.53 6.01 -1.91
C ALA A 279 -16.53 6.40 -3.02
N THR A 280 -15.55 5.54 -3.29
CA THR A 280 -14.56 5.71 -4.37
C THR A 280 -15.13 5.53 -5.77
N LYS A 281 -16.29 4.87 -5.92
CA LYS A 281 -17.01 4.81 -7.22
C LYS A 281 -17.86 6.06 -7.47
N ALA A 282 -18.27 6.76 -6.42
CA ALA A 282 -19.11 7.96 -6.50
C ALA A 282 -18.27 9.25 -6.68
N ALA A 283 -17.09 9.30 -6.08
CA ALA A 283 -16.08 10.30 -6.40
C ALA A 283 -15.25 9.79 -7.59
N SER A 284 -15.16 10.53 -8.67
CA SER A 284 -14.34 10.22 -9.86
C SER A 284 -12.82 10.33 -9.57
N GLU A 285 -12.38 9.83 -8.43
CA GLU A 285 -10.99 9.81 -8.00
C GLU A 285 -10.40 8.44 -8.38
N PRO A 286 -9.42 8.39 -9.29
CA PRO A 286 -8.67 7.17 -9.53
C PRO A 286 -8.03 6.76 -8.21
N SER A 287 -8.20 5.50 -7.81
CA SER A 287 -7.51 4.90 -6.67
C SER A 287 -6.00 4.90 -6.94
N ALA A 288 -5.37 6.03 -6.68
CA ALA A 288 -3.95 6.30 -6.82
C ALA A 288 -3.26 5.93 -5.51
N GLN A 289 -3.12 4.64 -5.21
CA GLN A 289 -2.26 4.25 -4.10
C GLN A 289 -1.80 2.80 -4.23
N GLY A 290 -0.51 2.57 -4.00
CA GLY A 290 0.14 1.26 -3.97
C GLY A 290 -0.27 0.38 -2.77
N THR A 291 -1.53 0.50 -2.35
CA THR A 291 -2.22 -0.38 -1.39
C THR A 291 -3.67 -0.51 -1.85
N ALA A 292 -4.21 -1.72 -1.87
CA ALA A 292 -5.55 -2.01 -2.35
C ALA A 292 -6.65 -1.50 -1.40
N ILE A 293 -6.27 -1.21 -0.15
CA ILE A 293 -7.17 -0.79 0.91
C ILE A 293 -7.34 0.73 0.87
N GLY A 294 -8.58 1.20 0.87
CA GLY A 294 -8.88 2.63 0.93
C GLY A 294 -8.54 3.27 2.30
N TRP A 295 -8.54 4.60 2.31
CA TRP A 295 -8.09 5.41 3.46
C TRP A 295 -8.82 5.10 4.77
N LEU A 296 -10.11 4.78 4.68
CA LEU A 296 -10.92 4.50 5.85
C LEU A 296 -10.56 3.12 6.44
N GLY A 297 -10.31 2.13 5.59
CA GLY A 297 -9.78 0.83 6.02
C GLY A 297 -8.42 0.97 6.72
N ILE A 298 -7.50 1.74 6.13
CA ILE A 298 -6.18 2.03 6.70
C ILE A 298 -6.33 2.70 8.08
N ALA A 299 -7.16 3.73 8.21
CA ALA A 299 -7.38 4.43 9.47
C ALA A 299 -7.88 3.50 10.58
N MET A 300 -8.76 2.55 10.27
CA MET A 300 -9.30 1.58 11.23
C MET A 300 -8.25 0.57 11.72
N PHE A 301 -7.22 0.25 10.93
CA PHE A 301 -6.10 -0.58 11.37
C PHE A 301 -5.09 0.19 12.22
N PHE A 302 -4.75 1.43 11.83
CA PHE A 302 -3.71 2.21 12.50
C PHE A 302 -4.17 2.87 13.82
N LEU A 303 -5.45 3.19 13.97
CA LEU A 303 -5.96 3.81 15.20
C LEU A 303 -5.78 2.91 16.43
N PRO A 304 -6.16 1.61 16.40
CA PRO A 304 -5.85 0.67 17.48
C PRO A 304 -4.35 0.54 17.76
N ILE A 305 -3.52 0.50 16.70
CA ILE A 305 -2.06 0.43 16.85
C ILE A 305 -1.55 1.66 17.61
N GLY A 306 -1.97 2.87 17.21
CA GLY A 306 -1.61 4.11 17.91
C GLY A 306 -1.99 4.08 19.40
N PHE A 307 -3.19 3.57 19.72
CA PHE A 307 -3.62 3.40 21.11
C PHE A 307 -2.76 2.38 21.88
N THR A 308 -2.37 1.25 21.27
CA THR A 308 -1.46 0.29 21.92
C THR A 308 -0.09 0.87 22.21
N ILE A 309 0.44 1.74 21.33
CA ILE A 309 1.73 2.41 21.55
C ILE A 309 1.66 3.33 22.78
N LEU A 310 0.58 4.10 22.90
CA LEU A 310 0.36 4.97 24.07
C LEU A 310 0.26 4.15 25.37
N LEU A 311 -0.50 3.05 25.36
CA LEU A 311 -0.61 2.14 26.51
C LEU A 311 0.74 1.51 26.88
N ASN A 312 1.49 1.03 25.89
CA ASN A 312 2.83 0.45 26.12
C ASN A 312 3.80 1.47 26.73
N THR A 313 3.76 2.70 26.24
CA THR A 313 4.56 3.80 26.78
C THR A 313 4.19 4.07 28.24
N TYR A 314 2.89 4.11 28.56
CA TYR A 314 2.41 4.24 29.93
C TYR A 314 2.88 3.10 30.83
N PHE A 315 2.76 1.84 30.38
CA PHE A 315 3.23 0.68 31.15
C PHE A 315 4.74 0.74 31.40
N CYS A 316 5.54 1.08 30.39
CA CYS A 316 6.98 1.23 30.53
C CYS A 316 7.36 2.30 31.56
N LEU A 317 6.79 3.51 31.44
CA LEU A 317 7.07 4.61 32.37
C LEU A 317 6.63 4.27 33.80
N SER A 318 5.44 3.67 33.97
CA SER A 318 4.94 3.25 35.27
C SER A 318 5.83 2.17 35.90
N THR A 319 6.28 1.19 35.13
CA THR A 319 7.21 0.15 35.62
C THR A 319 8.56 0.75 36.02
N LEU A 320 9.12 1.67 35.22
CA LEU A 320 10.37 2.36 35.56
C LEU A 320 10.26 3.16 36.86
N GLN A 321 9.13 3.86 37.09
CA GLN A 321 8.87 4.56 38.34
C GLN A 321 8.78 3.62 39.54
N ILE A 322 8.10 2.48 39.40
CA ILE A 322 7.99 1.48 40.47
C ILE A 322 9.39 0.90 40.78
N MET A 323 10.18 0.59 39.75
CA MET A 323 11.55 0.09 39.89
C MET A 323 12.47 1.11 40.55
N SER A 324 12.41 2.39 40.17
CA SER A 324 13.25 3.44 40.77
C SER A 324 12.90 3.69 42.25
N ASN A 325 11.61 3.62 42.60
CA ASN A 325 11.14 3.71 43.98
C ASN A 325 11.61 2.50 44.81
N MET A 326 11.52 1.28 44.26
CA MET A 326 12.03 0.08 44.94
C MET A 326 13.56 0.09 45.09
N ALA A 327 14.30 0.52 44.06
CA ALA A 327 15.75 0.63 44.12
C ALA A 327 16.20 1.68 45.15
N SER A 328 15.48 2.80 45.26
CA SER A 328 15.72 3.82 46.28
C SER A 328 15.47 3.27 47.68
N CYS A 329 14.37 2.53 47.89
CA CYS A 329 14.07 1.88 49.17
C CYS A 329 15.10 0.79 49.53
N GLY A 330 15.54 -0.02 48.56
CA GLY A 330 16.59 -1.03 48.74
C GLY A 330 17.95 -0.42 49.07
N ARG A 331 18.30 0.70 48.43
CA ARG A 331 19.51 1.47 48.73
C ARG A 331 19.47 2.09 50.14
N ILE A 332 18.30 2.60 50.56
CA ILE A 332 18.07 3.13 51.91
C ILE A 332 18.18 1.99 52.94
N HIS A 333 17.55 0.84 52.71
CA HIS A 333 17.65 -0.33 53.58
C HIS A 333 19.09 -0.86 53.68
N HIS A 334 19.82 -0.91 52.55
CA HIS A 334 21.24 -1.26 52.53
C HIS A 334 22.03 -0.27 53.40
N LYS A 335 21.88 1.04 53.19
CA LYS A 335 22.55 2.10 53.99
C LYS A 335 22.23 2.01 55.49
N LEU A 336 20.98 1.75 55.87
CA LEU A 336 20.57 1.54 57.27
C LEU A 336 21.17 0.28 57.88
N LYS A 337 21.32 -0.80 57.12
CA LYS A 337 21.95 -2.05 57.58
C LYS A 337 23.42 -1.85 57.98
N TYR A 338 24.17 -0.98 57.29
CA TYR A 338 25.54 -0.62 57.69
C TYR A 338 25.59 0.32 58.89
N LEU A 339 24.62 1.24 59.02
CA LEU A 339 24.54 2.15 60.18
C LEU A 339 24.19 1.40 61.47
N CYS A 340 23.28 0.41 61.43
CA CYS A 340 22.98 -0.41 62.61
C CYS A 340 24.12 -1.38 62.98
N TRP A 341 24.95 -1.81 62.03
CA TRP A 341 26.11 -2.67 62.34
C TRP A 341 27.28 -1.90 62.96
N GLY A 342 27.32 -0.56 62.82
CA GLY A 342 28.27 0.31 63.51
C GLY A 342 27.87 0.69 64.95
N ALA A 343 26.65 0.38 65.39
CA ALA A 343 26.11 0.81 66.69
C ALA A 343 26.20 -0.25 67.82
N ASN A 344 26.66 -1.48 67.52
CA ASN A 344 26.84 -2.55 68.51
C ASN A 344 28.32 -2.89 68.77
N LYS A 345 29.12 -1.87 69.08
CA LYS A 345 30.41 -2.03 69.78
C LYS A 345 30.53 -1.00 70.91
N CYS A 346 30.07 -1.41 72.08
CA CYS A 346 30.59 -1.12 73.43
C CYS A 346 30.04 -2.25 74.32
N PRO A 347 30.77 -2.78 75.31
CA PRO A 347 31.89 -2.18 76.04
C PRO A 347 33.28 -2.63 75.58
#